data_AF-A0A4Y8KVE4-F1
#
_entry.id   AF-A0A4Y8KVE4-F1
#
_cell.length_a   1.000
_cell.length_b   1.000
_cell.length_c   1.000
_cell.angle_alpha   90.00
_cell.angle_beta   90.00
_cell.angle_gamma   90.00
#
_symmetry.space_group_name_H-M   'P 1'
#
loop_
_entity.id
_entity.type
_entity.pdbx_description
1 polymer ?
#
loop_
_entity_poly.entity_id
_entity_poly.type
_entity_poly.pdbx_seq_one_letter_code
_entity_poly.pdbx_strand_id
1 'polypeptide(L)'
;MIKFKIVITISLFLSSSLPIFSQIGINTDAPDSFIHMKTSSAGADLRIGNQGNIGLGMNPLVKLSIDTKGTISTPIPGFILKDGSEKNDRILVCDANGTGIWKDVPLLRKVTAAKGAGVTLNYTTAGVYVNTGTTITVPPGTWMIHTVMTLSKNASAPNESVWVRSTFANQGMLTPSPDIQGSQLISGLGWKNTYSLVQGFIIIKNTSNIDKVYDYIAGATENNGGFAGNFIGFGGGWNEDNIVGYQIELN
;
A
#
# COMPACT_ATOMS: atom_id res chain seq x y z
N MET A 1 72.27 -29.59 26.62
CA MET A 1 70.79 -29.64 26.80
C MET A 1 70.17 -28.33 27.32
N ILE A 2 70.80 -27.58 28.22
CA ILE A 2 70.21 -26.34 28.81
C ILE A 2 69.99 -25.23 27.77
N LYS A 3 70.93 -25.01 26.84
CA LYS A 3 70.81 -23.96 25.80
C LYS A 3 69.63 -24.18 24.83
N PHE A 4 69.31 -25.43 24.50
CA PHE A 4 68.21 -25.75 23.57
C PHE A 4 66.82 -25.55 24.20
N LYS A 5 66.70 -25.84 25.51
CA LYS A 5 65.46 -25.59 26.27
C LYS A 5 65.16 -24.10 26.40
N ILE A 6 66.18 -23.27 26.64
CA ILE A 6 66.02 -21.81 26.76
C ILE A 6 65.54 -21.20 25.43
N VAL A 7 66.08 -21.66 24.29
CA VAL A 7 65.66 -21.17 22.97
C VAL A 7 64.20 -21.53 22.67
N ILE A 8 63.75 -22.74 23.02
CA ILE A 8 62.35 -23.15 22.83
C ILE A 8 61.41 -22.33 23.72
N THR A 9 61.76 -22.10 24.99
CA THR A 9 60.93 -21.32 25.92
C THR A 9 60.80 -19.85 25.48
N ILE A 10 61.88 -19.25 25.01
CA ILE A 10 61.88 -17.86 24.49
C ILE A 10 61.08 -17.79 23.18
N SER A 11 61.25 -18.76 22.27
CA SER A 11 60.49 -18.78 21.01
C SER A 11 58.99 -18.96 21.23
N LEU A 12 58.58 -19.72 22.24
CA LEU A 12 57.17 -19.87 22.63
C LEU A 12 56.59 -18.54 23.15
N PHE A 13 57.36 -17.79 23.95
CA PHE A 13 56.96 -16.50 24.52
C PHE A 13 56.88 -15.37 23.48
N LEU A 14 57.75 -15.36 22.45
CA LEU A 14 57.68 -14.38 21.36
C LEU A 14 56.58 -14.70 20.33
N SER A 15 56.18 -15.97 20.21
CA SER A 15 55.10 -16.38 19.29
C SER A 15 53.69 -16.09 19.80
N SER A 16 53.53 -15.71 21.08
CA SER A 16 52.25 -15.39 21.70
C SER A 16 51.95 -13.88 21.69
N SER A 17 52.28 -13.17 20.60
CA SER A 17 51.86 -11.77 20.42
C SER A 17 50.35 -11.71 20.26
N LEU A 18 49.63 -11.70 21.38
CA LEU A 18 48.19 -11.49 21.40
C LEU A 18 47.92 -10.10 20.80
N PRO A 19 46.98 -9.96 19.85
CA PRO A 19 46.61 -8.65 19.35
C PRO A 19 46.11 -7.81 20.54
N ILE A 20 46.85 -6.76 20.88
CA ILE A 20 46.44 -5.79 21.88
C ILE A 20 45.43 -4.87 21.19
N PHE A 21 44.16 -5.17 21.34
CA PHE A 21 43.10 -4.25 20.95
C PHE A 21 43.06 -3.12 21.98
N SER A 22 43.17 -1.86 21.53
CA SER A 22 42.92 -0.69 22.39
C SER A 22 41.41 -0.59 22.65
N GLN A 23 40.90 -1.42 23.55
CA GLN A 23 39.51 -1.38 23.98
C GLN A 23 39.35 -0.35 25.10
N ILE A 24 38.27 0.43 25.02
CA ILE A 24 37.89 1.40 26.05
C ILE A 24 36.69 0.83 26.80
N GLY A 25 36.92 0.44 28.05
CA GLY A 25 35.88 0.06 28.99
C GLY A 25 35.56 1.20 29.94
N ILE A 26 34.28 1.52 30.12
CA ILE A 26 33.80 2.39 31.20
C ILE A 26 32.87 1.56 32.08
N ASN A 27 33.24 1.43 33.36
CA ASN A 27 32.50 0.65 34.36
C ASN A 27 32.30 -0.83 33.93
N THR A 28 33.31 -1.40 33.26
CA THR A 28 33.37 -2.81 32.87
C THR A 28 34.84 -3.27 32.88
N ASP A 29 35.14 -4.35 33.60
CA ASP A 29 36.51 -4.88 33.74
C ASP A 29 36.96 -5.73 32.54
N ALA A 30 36.00 -6.12 31.69
CA ALA A 30 36.21 -6.92 30.49
C ALA A 30 35.44 -6.30 29.31
N PRO A 31 35.95 -5.24 28.68
CA PRO A 31 35.37 -4.72 27.45
C PRO A 31 35.43 -5.78 26.34
N ASP A 32 34.34 -5.93 25.59
CA ASP A 32 34.16 -6.93 24.52
C ASP A 32 34.00 -6.28 23.13
N SER A 33 34.08 -4.96 23.08
CA SER A 33 33.97 -4.13 21.87
C SER A 33 34.98 -2.97 21.93
N PHE A 34 35.15 -2.24 20.83
CA PHE A 34 36.10 -1.13 20.76
C PHE A 34 35.82 -0.07 21.85
N ILE A 35 34.56 0.31 22.01
CA ILE A 35 34.06 1.06 23.17
C ILE A 35 32.93 0.25 23.81
N HIS A 36 32.98 0.06 25.12
CA HIS A 36 31.94 -0.60 25.91
C HIS A 36 31.70 0.17 27.21
N MET A 37 30.47 0.67 27.39
CA MET A 37 30.05 1.33 28.62
C MET A 37 28.89 0.59 29.28
N LYS A 38 28.94 0.50 30.61
CA LYS A 38 27.86 -0.02 31.44
C LYS A 38 27.51 0.96 32.55
N THR A 39 26.24 1.04 32.89
CA THR A 39 25.70 1.78 34.05
C THR A 39 25.23 0.83 35.15
N SER A 40 25.05 -0.46 34.82
CA SER A 40 24.71 -1.52 35.76
C SER A 40 25.35 -2.86 35.37
N SER A 41 25.18 -3.89 36.21
CA SER A 41 25.72 -5.24 35.99
C SER A 41 24.98 -6.04 34.90
N ALA A 42 23.81 -5.58 34.44
CA ALA A 42 22.98 -6.29 33.46
C ALA A 42 22.96 -5.57 32.10
N GLY A 43 23.49 -6.23 31.07
CA GLY A 43 23.49 -5.71 29.71
C GLY A 43 24.61 -4.68 29.44
N ALA A 44 24.68 -4.20 28.20
CA ALA A 44 25.52 -3.08 27.84
C ALA A 44 24.64 -1.93 27.40
N ASP A 45 24.91 -0.75 27.95
CA ASP A 45 24.09 0.43 27.66
C ASP A 45 24.55 1.11 26.38
N LEU A 46 25.87 1.15 26.14
CA LEU A 46 26.46 1.60 24.89
C LEU A 46 27.60 0.66 24.47
N ARG A 47 27.58 0.26 23.20
CA ARG A 47 28.67 -0.47 22.54
C ARG A 47 28.98 0.12 21.18
N ILE A 48 30.26 0.21 20.85
CA ILE A 48 30.74 0.42 19.48
C ILE A 48 31.56 -0.79 19.08
N GLY A 49 31.00 -1.60 18.17
CA GLY A 49 31.65 -2.81 17.67
C GLY A 49 32.83 -2.50 16.75
N ASN A 50 33.65 -3.51 16.46
CA ASN A 50 34.87 -3.35 15.64
C ASN A 50 34.61 -2.91 14.19
N GLN A 51 33.35 -2.95 13.74
CA GLN A 51 32.90 -2.46 12.42
C GLN A 51 32.34 -1.03 12.47
N GLY A 52 32.48 -0.35 13.61
CA GLY A 52 31.93 0.98 13.87
C GLY A 52 30.41 1.02 14.02
N ASN A 53 29.78 -0.13 14.30
CA ASN A 53 28.34 -0.20 14.54
C ASN A 53 28.03 0.14 16.00
N ILE A 54 26.95 0.88 16.24
CA ILE A 54 26.55 1.38 17.56
C ILE A 54 25.36 0.58 18.07
N GLY A 55 25.49 0.03 19.28
CA GLY A 55 24.42 -0.64 20.01
C GLY A 55 24.06 0.13 21.28
N LEU A 56 22.77 0.35 21.50
CA LEU A 56 22.21 0.88 22.73
C LEU A 56 21.35 -0.21 23.39
N GLY A 57 21.73 -0.69 24.58
CA GLY A 57 21.04 -1.78 25.28
C GLY A 57 21.25 -3.20 24.71
N MET A 58 22.05 -3.34 23.64
CA MET A 58 22.28 -4.61 22.93
C MET A 58 23.62 -4.66 22.19
N ASN A 59 23.97 -5.85 21.66
CA ASN A 59 25.01 -5.96 20.63
C ASN A 59 24.50 -5.41 19.29
N PRO A 60 25.27 -4.57 18.59
CA PRO A 60 24.83 -3.98 17.33
C PRO A 60 24.66 -5.03 16.23
N LEU A 61 23.49 -5.04 15.57
CA LEU A 61 23.19 -5.89 14.41
C LEU A 61 23.38 -5.14 13.08
N VAL A 62 23.11 -3.84 13.10
CA VAL A 62 23.28 -2.90 11.99
C VAL A 62 24.00 -1.65 12.48
N LYS A 63 24.15 -0.61 11.66
CA LYS A 63 24.91 0.60 12.01
C LYS A 63 24.44 1.26 13.32
N LEU A 64 23.14 1.26 13.57
CA LEU A 64 22.55 1.67 14.85
C LEU A 64 21.50 0.64 15.27
N SER A 65 21.64 0.05 16.45
CA SER A 65 20.66 -0.88 17.02
C SER A 65 20.26 -0.42 18.42
N ILE A 66 18.97 -0.40 18.73
CA ILE A 66 18.42 0.06 20.00
C ILE A 66 17.52 -1.03 20.57
N ASP A 67 17.83 -1.49 21.78
CA ASP A 67 17.02 -2.43 22.54
C ASP A 67 16.67 -1.81 23.91
N THR A 68 15.42 -1.40 24.05
CA THR A 68 14.93 -0.76 25.28
C THR A 68 14.50 -1.73 26.36
N LYS A 69 14.55 -3.05 26.09
CA LYS A 69 13.98 -4.11 26.95
C LYS A 69 12.48 -3.96 27.21
N GLY A 70 11.77 -3.09 26.46
CA GLY A 70 10.32 -2.99 26.50
C GLY A 70 9.65 -4.26 26.00
N THR A 71 8.43 -4.53 26.47
CA THR A 71 7.61 -5.66 26.00
C THR A 71 6.37 -5.16 25.26
N ILE A 72 5.61 -6.06 24.62
CA ILE A 72 4.33 -5.69 23.97
C ILE A 72 3.35 -5.07 24.97
N SER A 73 3.29 -5.59 26.20
CA SER A 73 2.41 -5.08 27.26
C SER A 73 2.94 -3.83 27.97
N THR A 74 4.25 -3.60 27.92
CA THR A 74 4.94 -2.47 28.56
C THR A 74 6.02 -1.90 27.64
N PRO A 75 5.63 -1.22 26.55
CA PRO A 75 6.59 -0.68 25.61
C PRO A 75 7.40 0.46 26.23
N ILE A 76 8.71 0.49 25.93
CA ILE A 76 9.62 1.57 26.32
C ILE A 76 10.13 2.22 25.02
N PRO A 77 9.81 3.49 24.74
CA PRO A 77 10.27 4.17 23.53
C PRO A 77 11.80 4.26 23.45
N GLY A 78 12.38 3.85 22.30
CA GLY A 78 13.83 3.83 22.09
C GLY A 78 14.39 4.98 21.25
N PHE A 79 13.52 5.74 20.59
CA PHE A 79 13.91 6.79 19.67
C PHE A 79 12.96 7.97 19.74
N ILE A 80 13.52 9.18 19.80
CA ILE A 80 12.80 10.44 19.67
C ILE A 80 13.62 11.33 18.72
N LEU A 81 13.00 11.83 17.65
CA LEU A 81 13.56 12.85 16.78
C LEU A 81 12.85 14.18 17.02
N LYS A 82 13.59 15.18 17.53
CA LYS A 82 13.14 16.55 17.76
C LYS A 82 13.92 17.49 16.85
N ASP A 83 13.47 17.60 15.61
CA ASP A 83 14.12 18.40 14.56
C ASP A 83 13.31 19.65 14.18
N GLY A 84 12.23 19.95 14.91
CA GLY A 84 11.32 21.06 14.65
C GLY A 84 10.21 20.73 13.66
N SER A 85 10.25 19.56 13.02
CA SER A 85 9.19 19.07 12.14
C SER A 85 8.16 18.21 12.88
N GLU A 86 8.42 17.81 14.12
CA GLU A 86 7.51 16.96 14.88
C GLU A 86 6.18 17.65 15.23
N LYS A 87 5.07 16.92 15.11
CA LYS A 87 3.72 17.35 15.50
C LYS A 87 2.86 16.10 15.75
N ASN A 88 1.73 16.25 16.46
CA ASN A 88 0.71 15.19 16.54
C ASN A 88 0.33 14.68 15.14
N ASP A 89 0.13 13.37 15.03
CA ASP A 89 -0.34 12.66 13.83
C ASP A 89 0.57 12.73 12.60
N ARG A 90 1.83 13.11 12.77
CA ARG A 90 2.85 13.02 11.71
C ARG A 90 3.53 11.66 11.68
N ILE A 91 3.98 11.27 10.50
CA ILE A 91 4.77 10.06 10.26
C ILE A 91 6.19 10.43 9.91
N LEU A 92 7.16 9.64 10.38
CA LEU A 92 8.55 9.79 9.99
C LEU A 92 8.71 9.21 8.59
N VAL A 93 9.08 10.07 7.63
CA VAL A 93 9.32 9.66 6.24
C VAL A 93 10.78 9.86 5.89
N CYS A 94 11.24 9.09 4.90
CA CYS A 94 12.58 9.17 4.35
C CYS A 94 12.53 9.80 2.96
N ASP A 95 13.45 10.72 2.66
CA ASP A 95 13.64 11.22 1.30
C ASP A 95 14.61 10.35 0.48
N ALA A 96 14.85 10.73 -0.77
CA ALA A 96 15.76 10.01 -1.68
C ALA A 96 17.23 10.01 -1.22
N ASN A 97 17.61 10.89 -0.28
CA ASN A 97 18.95 10.97 0.27
C ASN A 97 19.10 10.20 1.59
N GLY A 98 18.04 9.58 2.10
CA GLY A 98 18.07 8.88 3.39
C GLY A 98 17.71 9.75 4.61
N THR A 99 17.29 11.00 4.41
CA THR A 99 17.00 11.93 5.51
C THR A 99 15.62 11.64 6.10
N GLY A 100 15.57 11.36 7.39
CA GLY A 100 14.32 11.25 8.14
C GLY A 100 13.77 12.61 8.51
N ILE A 101 12.50 12.88 8.20
CA ILE A 101 11.78 14.10 8.62
C ILE A 101 10.31 13.76 8.92
N TRP A 102 9.69 14.44 9.88
CA TRP A 102 8.27 14.28 10.14
C TRP A 102 7.44 15.00 9.09
N LYS A 103 6.51 14.28 8.45
CA LYS A 103 5.54 14.86 7.51
C LYS A 103 4.11 14.49 7.90
N ASP A 104 3.18 15.34 7.47
CA ASP A 104 1.76 15.04 7.56
C ASP A 104 1.46 13.76 6.77
N VAL A 105 0.52 12.94 7.28
CA VAL A 105 0.05 11.76 6.56
C VAL A 105 -0.54 12.24 5.23
N PRO A 106 -0.03 11.75 4.08
CA PRO A 106 -0.56 12.17 2.80
C PRO A 106 -2.03 11.78 2.73
N LEU A 107 -2.92 12.77 2.57
CA LEU A 107 -4.32 12.49 2.30
C LEU A 107 -4.40 11.74 0.97
N LEU A 108 -5.03 10.55 1.00
CA LEU A 108 -5.39 9.87 -0.24
C LEU A 108 -6.28 10.83 -1.05
N ARG A 109 -5.78 11.24 -2.22
CA ARG A 109 -6.58 12.07 -3.12
C ARG A 109 -7.77 11.24 -3.57
N LYS A 110 -8.96 11.81 -3.43
CA LYS A 110 -10.22 11.18 -3.82
C LYS A 110 -10.92 11.99 -4.90
N VAL A 111 -11.57 11.30 -5.81
CA VAL A 111 -12.51 11.88 -6.78
C VAL A 111 -13.83 11.10 -6.71
N THR A 112 -14.93 11.77 -6.97
CA THR A 112 -16.27 11.16 -6.96
C THR A 112 -16.90 11.41 -8.32
N ALA A 113 -17.59 10.40 -8.86
CA ALA A 113 -18.25 10.55 -10.14
C ALA A 113 -19.44 11.54 -10.07
N ALA A 114 -19.66 12.27 -11.16
CA ALA A 114 -20.89 12.99 -11.42
C ALA A 114 -21.93 11.98 -11.93
N LYS A 115 -22.93 11.69 -11.08
CA LYS A 115 -23.97 10.70 -11.36
C LYS A 115 -24.95 11.22 -12.43
N GLY A 116 -25.17 10.42 -13.48
CA GLY A 116 -26.19 10.65 -14.49
C GLY A 116 -27.57 10.13 -14.08
N ALA A 117 -28.53 10.15 -15.00
CA ALA A 117 -29.87 9.61 -14.77
C ALA A 117 -29.92 8.06 -14.84
N GLY A 118 -28.85 7.41 -15.28
CA GLY A 118 -28.82 5.98 -15.58
C GLY A 118 -29.52 5.65 -16.90
N VAL A 119 -29.49 4.37 -17.26
CA VAL A 119 -30.06 3.86 -18.52
C VAL A 119 -30.92 2.63 -18.34
N THR A 120 -31.79 2.42 -19.32
CA THR A 120 -32.45 1.13 -19.52
C THR A 120 -31.45 0.15 -20.14
N LEU A 121 -31.19 -0.94 -19.44
CA LEU A 121 -30.25 -1.97 -19.87
C LEU A 121 -31.00 -3.26 -20.24
N ASN A 122 -31.08 -3.55 -21.53
CA ASN A 122 -31.78 -4.73 -22.02
C ASN A 122 -31.08 -6.03 -21.58
N TYR A 123 -31.86 -7.07 -21.30
CA TYR A 123 -31.34 -8.37 -20.89
C TYR A 123 -30.48 -9.04 -21.97
N THR A 124 -30.69 -8.69 -23.24
CA THR A 124 -29.93 -9.23 -24.37
C THR A 124 -29.37 -8.10 -25.24
N THR A 125 -28.12 -7.72 -24.98
CA THR A 125 -27.34 -6.78 -25.80
C THR A 125 -25.89 -7.25 -25.90
N ALA A 126 -25.70 -8.45 -26.46
CA ALA A 126 -24.37 -9.03 -26.61
C ALA A 126 -23.45 -8.10 -27.43
N GLY A 127 -22.27 -7.78 -26.88
CA GLY A 127 -21.26 -6.95 -27.55
C GLY A 127 -21.58 -5.46 -27.69
N VAL A 128 -22.69 -4.96 -27.15
CA VAL A 128 -23.08 -3.54 -27.25
C VAL A 128 -23.01 -2.88 -25.88
N TYR A 129 -22.31 -1.75 -25.80
CA TYR A 129 -22.28 -0.88 -24.61
C TYR A 129 -23.08 0.40 -24.86
N VAL A 130 -23.64 0.94 -23.80
CA VAL A 130 -24.34 2.22 -23.76
C VAL A 130 -23.75 3.11 -22.67
N ASN A 131 -23.80 4.43 -22.89
CA ASN A 131 -23.36 5.40 -21.91
C ASN A 131 -24.44 5.57 -20.83
N THR A 132 -24.08 5.45 -19.56
CA THR A 132 -25.01 5.57 -18.43
C THR A 132 -25.36 7.02 -18.07
N GLY A 133 -24.63 7.98 -18.65
CA GLY A 133 -24.66 9.40 -18.29
C GLY A 133 -23.81 9.73 -17.06
N THR A 134 -23.25 8.73 -16.37
CA THR A 134 -22.33 8.94 -15.24
C THR A 134 -20.91 9.10 -15.74
N THR A 135 -20.20 10.09 -15.19
CA THR A 135 -18.82 10.41 -15.57
C THR A 135 -17.93 10.60 -14.35
N ILE A 136 -16.64 10.35 -14.49
CA ILE A 136 -15.64 10.63 -13.45
C ILE A 136 -14.46 11.39 -14.05
N THR A 137 -14.11 12.51 -13.41
CA THR A 137 -12.93 13.31 -13.76
C THR A 137 -11.74 12.82 -12.94
N VAL A 138 -10.70 12.34 -13.62
CA VAL A 138 -9.52 11.73 -13.01
C VAL A 138 -8.27 12.55 -13.36
N PRO A 139 -7.63 13.18 -12.36
CA PRO A 139 -6.36 13.88 -12.54
C PRO A 139 -5.20 12.98 -12.98
N PRO A 140 -4.06 13.55 -13.41
CA PRO A 140 -2.85 12.79 -13.69
C PRO A 140 -2.44 11.87 -12.53
N GLY A 141 -2.09 10.63 -12.86
CA GLY A 141 -1.67 9.59 -11.90
C GLY A 141 -2.35 8.23 -12.13
N THR A 142 -2.06 7.29 -11.23
CA THR A 142 -2.72 5.98 -11.19
C THR A 142 -3.82 5.98 -10.12
N TRP A 143 -5.03 5.61 -10.52
CA TRP A 143 -6.22 5.67 -9.68
C TRP A 143 -6.97 4.33 -9.65
N MET A 144 -7.34 3.88 -8.45
CA MET A 144 -8.29 2.78 -8.28
C MET A 144 -9.71 3.35 -8.21
N ILE A 145 -10.54 3.02 -9.19
CA ILE A 145 -11.93 3.47 -9.30
C ILE A 145 -12.85 2.36 -8.81
N HIS A 146 -13.35 2.50 -7.59
CA HIS A 146 -14.33 1.60 -6.99
C HIS A 146 -15.74 1.98 -7.44
N THR A 147 -16.53 0.99 -7.85
CA THR A 147 -17.85 1.18 -8.43
C THR A 147 -18.84 0.22 -7.80
N VAL A 148 -20.01 0.73 -7.44
CA VAL A 148 -21.18 -0.03 -6.99
C VAL A 148 -22.38 0.50 -7.74
N MET A 149 -23.13 -0.38 -8.40
CA MET A 149 -24.33 -0.05 -9.16
C MET A 149 -25.46 -1.01 -8.85
N THR A 150 -26.65 -0.46 -8.67
CA THR A 150 -27.89 -1.22 -8.48
C THR A 150 -28.46 -1.68 -9.80
N LEU A 151 -28.79 -2.97 -9.85
CA LEU A 151 -29.65 -3.56 -10.87
C LEU A 151 -31.07 -3.63 -10.32
N SER A 152 -31.96 -2.87 -10.94
CA SER A 152 -33.37 -2.79 -10.56
C SER A 152 -34.25 -3.49 -11.58
N LYS A 153 -35.19 -4.30 -11.10
CA LYS A 153 -36.21 -4.95 -11.93
C LYS A 153 -37.20 -3.91 -12.47
N ASN A 154 -37.57 -4.02 -13.74
CA ASN A 154 -38.61 -3.18 -14.35
C ASN A 154 -40.01 -3.84 -14.33
N ALA A 155 -40.09 -5.14 -14.04
CA ALA A 155 -41.36 -5.88 -14.03
C ALA A 155 -41.29 -7.12 -13.14
N SER A 156 -42.45 -7.73 -12.88
CA SER A 156 -42.50 -9.11 -12.38
C SER A 156 -41.89 -10.05 -13.42
N ALA A 157 -40.77 -10.65 -13.08
CA ALA A 157 -40.01 -11.54 -13.96
C ALA A 157 -39.80 -12.91 -13.29
N PRO A 158 -39.53 -13.98 -14.06
CA PRO A 158 -39.18 -15.29 -13.51
C PRO A 158 -37.84 -15.26 -12.77
N ASN A 159 -37.54 -16.36 -12.06
CA ASN A 159 -36.25 -16.57 -11.39
C ASN A 159 -35.15 -16.92 -12.41
N GLU A 160 -34.84 -15.96 -13.26
CA GLU A 160 -33.82 -16.00 -14.30
C GLU A 160 -32.81 -14.87 -14.04
N SER A 161 -31.65 -14.95 -14.70
CA SER A 161 -30.55 -14.02 -14.46
C SER A 161 -29.99 -13.43 -15.74
N VAL A 162 -29.23 -12.36 -15.60
CA VAL A 162 -28.50 -11.72 -16.69
C VAL A 162 -27.10 -11.40 -16.17
N TRP A 163 -26.07 -11.81 -16.90
CA TRP A 163 -24.72 -11.33 -16.62
C TRP A 163 -24.59 -9.92 -17.18
N VAL A 164 -24.29 -8.96 -16.32
CA VAL A 164 -24.15 -7.54 -16.68
C VAL A 164 -22.70 -7.13 -16.57
N ARG A 165 -22.22 -6.36 -17.55
CA ARG A 165 -20.87 -5.81 -17.58
C ARG A 165 -20.90 -4.29 -17.66
N SER A 166 -19.87 -3.68 -17.09
CA SER A 166 -19.60 -2.26 -17.18
C SER A 166 -18.11 -1.97 -17.14
N THR A 167 -17.75 -0.76 -17.58
CA THR A 167 -16.36 -0.29 -17.63
C THR A 167 -16.35 1.24 -17.75
N PHE A 168 -15.15 1.82 -17.87
CA PHE A 168 -14.93 3.22 -18.17
C PHE A 168 -14.41 3.39 -19.60
N ALA A 169 -15.01 4.31 -20.33
CA ALA A 169 -14.57 4.72 -21.66
C ALA A 169 -14.00 6.14 -21.61
N ASN A 170 -13.20 6.51 -22.61
CA ASN A 170 -12.90 7.92 -22.82
C ASN A 170 -14.22 8.66 -23.12
N GLN A 171 -14.32 9.93 -22.71
CA GLN A 171 -15.52 10.74 -22.90
C GLN A 171 -16.06 10.66 -24.35
N GLY A 172 -17.34 10.37 -24.49
CA GLY A 172 -18.04 10.23 -25.77
C GLY A 172 -17.87 8.88 -26.47
N MET A 173 -17.08 7.96 -25.90
CA MET A 173 -16.83 6.64 -26.49
C MET A 173 -17.65 5.54 -25.81
N LEU A 174 -17.84 4.41 -26.51
CA LEU A 174 -18.55 3.22 -26.01
C LEU A 174 -17.64 1.98 -25.97
N THR A 175 -16.33 2.20 -25.93
CA THR A 175 -15.31 1.15 -25.84
C THR A 175 -14.44 1.38 -24.60
N PRO A 176 -13.97 0.33 -23.93
CA PRO A 176 -13.09 0.47 -22.76
C PRO A 176 -11.91 1.40 -23.06
N SER A 177 -11.58 2.27 -22.10
CA SER A 177 -10.47 3.19 -22.26
C SER A 177 -9.13 2.44 -22.33
N PRO A 178 -8.20 2.84 -23.21
CA PRO A 178 -6.84 2.30 -23.22
C PRO A 178 -6.04 2.69 -21.97
N ASP A 179 -6.51 3.66 -21.18
CA ASP A 179 -5.87 4.07 -19.93
C ASP A 179 -6.09 3.05 -18.79
N ILE A 180 -7.00 2.08 -18.98
CA ILE A 180 -7.26 1.01 -18.00
C ILE A 180 -6.05 0.06 -17.89
N GLN A 181 -5.64 -0.22 -16.66
CA GLN A 181 -4.58 -1.17 -16.35
C GLN A 181 -5.17 -2.54 -15.96
N GLY A 182 -4.78 -3.59 -16.67
CA GLY A 182 -5.23 -4.96 -16.39
C GLY A 182 -6.64 -5.25 -16.92
N SER A 183 -7.47 -5.91 -16.11
CA SER A 183 -8.84 -6.29 -16.49
C SER A 183 -9.74 -5.07 -16.64
N GLN A 184 -10.53 -5.05 -17.70
CA GLN A 184 -11.33 -3.88 -18.10
C GLN A 184 -12.77 -3.92 -17.62
N LEU A 185 -13.21 -5.02 -17.00
CA LEU A 185 -14.64 -5.25 -16.77
C LEU A 185 -14.96 -5.32 -15.29
N ILE A 186 -15.96 -4.53 -14.89
CA ILE A 186 -16.73 -4.75 -13.68
C ILE A 186 -17.95 -5.54 -14.11
N SER A 187 -18.31 -6.59 -13.38
CA SER A 187 -19.43 -7.45 -13.77
C SER A 187 -20.17 -8.02 -12.57
N GLY A 188 -21.42 -8.37 -12.78
CA GLY A 188 -22.27 -8.95 -11.74
C GLY A 188 -23.45 -9.70 -12.33
N LEU A 189 -24.00 -10.60 -11.52
CA LEU A 189 -25.21 -11.33 -11.86
C LEU A 189 -26.43 -10.51 -11.44
N GLY A 190 -27.26 -10.14 -12.40
CA GLY A 190 -28.54 -9.50 -12.17
C GLY A 190 -29.67 -10.51 -12.15
N TRP A 191 -30.38 -10.63 -11.04
CA TRP A 191 -31.62 -11.40 -10.99
C TRP A 191 -32.78 -10.57 -11.55
N LYS A 192 -33.62 -11.17 -12.40
CA LYS A 192 -34.72 -10.41 -13.04
C LYS A 192 -35.88 -10.12 -12.08
N ASN A 193 -36.06 -10.94 -11.04
CA ASN A 193 -37.19 -10.88 -10.10
C ASN A 193 -36.92 -10.07 -8.82
N THR A 194 -35.66 -9.68 -8.58
CA THR A 194 -35.22 -8.97 -7.38
C THR A 194 -34.11 -7.96 -7.71
N TYR A 195 -33.73 -7.15 -6.73
CA TYR A 195 -32.59 -6.24 -6.85
C TYR A 195 -31.27 -7.01 -6.80
N SER A 196 -30.25 -6.49 -7.46
CA SER A 196 -28.89 -7.05 -7.46
C SER A 196 -27.85 -5.93 -7.56
N LEU A 197 -26.57 -6.27 -7.43
CA LEU A 197 -25.48 -5.31 -7.52
C LEU A 197 -24.47 -5.72 -8.59
N VAL A 198 -23.95 -4.71 -9.31
CA VAL A 198 -22.72 -4.79 -10.08
C VAL A 198 -21.69 -3.98 -9.32
N GLN A 199 -20.65 -4.63 -8.81
CA GLN A 199 -19.63 -3.98 -8.00
C GLN A 199 -18.23 -4.50 -8.33
N GLY A 200 -17.24 -3.64 -8.16
CA GLY A 200 -15.84 -3.97 -8.39
C GLY A 200 -14.99 -2.72 -8.50
N PHE A 201 -13.76 -2.88 -8.98
CA PHE A 201 -12.87 -1.76 -9.23
C PHE A 201 -12.13 -1.92 -10.56
N ILE A 202 -11.74 -0.79 -11.13
CA ILE A 202 -10.84 -0.70 -12.29
C ILE A 202 -9.70 0.25 -11.93
N ILE A 203 -8.49 -0.07 -12.39
CA ILE A 203 -7.35 0.84 -12.27
C ILE A 203 -7.24 1.64 -13.56
N ILE A 204 -7.22 2.97 -13.46
CA ILE A 204 -7.02 3.89 -14.59
C ILE A 204 -5.72 4.64 -14.38
N LYS A 205 -4.87 4.67 -15.40
CA LYS A 205 -3.64 5.46 -15.41
C LYS A 205 -3.77 6.63 -16.37
N ASN A 206 -4.03 7.82 -15.83
CA ASN A 206 -4.00 9.04 -16.63
C ASN A 206 -2.54 9.52 -16.78
N THR A 207 -1.95 9.20 -17.93
CA THR A 207 -0.57 9.58 -18.29
C THR A 207 -0.45 10.99 -18.86
N SER A 208 -1.55 11.72 -19.06
CA SER A 208 -1.50 13.10 -19.53
C SER A 208 -1.15 14.06 -18.38
N ASN A 209 -0.91 15.32 -18.73
CA ASN A 209 -0.65 16.40 -17.76
C ASN A 209 -1.93 17.17 -17.38
N ILE A 210 -3.11 16.67 -17.77
CA ILE A 210 -4.41 17.31 -17.52
C ILE A 210 -5.42 16.30 -17.01
N ASP A 211 -6.45 16.80 -16.32
CA ASP A 211 -7.57 15.97 -15.90
C ASP A 211 -8.32 15.40 -17.12
N LYS A 212 -8.66 14.10 -17.07
CA LYS A 212 -9.44 13.42 -18.11
C LYS A 212 -10.82 13.04 -17.56
N VAL A 213 -11.84 13.18 -18.39
CA VAL A 213 -13.20 12.71 -18.10
C VAL A 213 -13.38 11.31 -18.71
N TYR A 214 -13.86 10.38 -17.90
CA TYR A 214 -14.22 9.04 -18.32
C TYR A 214 -15.71 8.80 -18.14
N ASP A 215 -16.34 8.23 -19.16
CA ASP A 215 -17.75 7.86 -19.12
C ASP A 215 -17.89 6.45 -18.57
N TYR A 216 -18.78 6.26 -17.60
CA TYR A 216 -19.17 4.94 -17.14
C TYR A 216 -20.15 4.34 -18.13
N ILE A 217 -19.76 3.22 -18.76
CA ILE A 217 -20.53 2.54 -19.80
C ILE A 217 -20.93 1.14 -19.33
N ALA A 218 -22.07 0.66 -19.81
CA ALA A 218 -22.68 -0.59 -19.40
C ALA A 218 -23.26 -1.36 -20.59
N GLY A 219 -23.27 -2.68 -20.55
CA GLY A 219 -23.72 -3.45 -21.70
C GLY A 219 -23.16 -4.86 -21.73
N ALA A 220 -23.02 -5.37 -22.96
CA ALA A 220 -22.56 -6.72 -23.25
C ALA A 220 -23.26 -7.76 -22.36
N THR A 221 -24.58 -7.60 -22.22
CA THR A 221 -25.40 -8.41 -21.33
C THR A 221 -25.60 -9.80 -21.91
N GLU A 222 -25.47 -10.82 -21.06
CA GLU A 222 -25.72 -12.21 -21.43
C GLU A 222 -26.93 -12.72 -20.67
N ASN A 223 -28.00 -13.00 -21.40
CA ASN A 223 -29.23 -13.48 -20.83
C ASN A 223 -29.11 -14.98 -20.48
N ASN A 224 -29.46 -15.34 -19.25
CA ASN A 224 -29.65 -16.72 -18.84
C ASN A 224 -31.15 -16.97 -18.65
N GLY A 225 -31.74 -17.66 -19.63
CA GLY A 225 -33.18 -17.92 -19.70
C GLY A 225 -33.86 -17.25 -20.90
N GLY A 226 -35.19 -17.36 -20.98
CA GLY A 226 -35.97 -16.94 -22.14
C GLY A 226 -36.69 -15.60 -21.98
N PHE A 227 -36.80 -15.08 -20.75
CA PHE A 227 -37.57 -13.87 -20.49
C PHE A 227 -36.86 -12.63 -21.05
N ALA A 228 -37.58 -11.91 -21.92
CA ALA A 228 -37.15 -10.63 -22.48
C ALA A 228 -37.55 -9.47 -21.55
N GLY A 229 -36.73 -8.43 -21.50
CA GLY A 229 -36.95 -7.27 -20.63
C GLY A 229 -35.67 -6.47 -20.42
N ASN A 230 -35.66 -5.66 -19.35
CA ASN A 230 -34.54 -4.79 -19.04
C ASN A 230 -34.44 -4.48 -17.54
N PHE A 231 -33.26 -4.01 -17.14
CA PHE A 231 -33.05 -3.27 -15.91
C PHE A 231 -33.25 -1.78 -16.18
N ILE A 232 -33.68 -1.03 -15.17
CA ILE A 232 -33.92 0.41 -15.27
C ILE A 232 -33.00 1.22 -14.36
N GLY A 233 -32.65 2.43 -14.82
CA GLY A 233 -31.83 3.37 -14.06
C GLY A 233 -30.41 2.88 -13.79
N PHE A 234 -29.89 1.91 -14.56
CA PHE A 234 -28.56 1.37 -14.31
C PHE A 234 -27.50 2.44 -14.52
N GLY A 235 -26.56 2.54 -13.58
CA GLY A 235 -25.41 3.43 -13.71
C GLY A 235 -25.66 4.87 -13.30
N GLY A 236 -26.70 5.17 -12.51
CA GLY A 236 -26.91 6.51 -11.95
C GLY A 236 -28.32 6.81 -11.43
N GLY A 237 -29.30 5.97 -11.75
CA GLY A 237 -30.70 6.20 -11.39
C GLY A 237 -31.05 5.94 -9.92
N TRP A 238 -30.16 5.32 -9.15
CA TRP A 238 -30.44 4.88 -7.77
C TRP A 238 -29.57 5.60 -6.74
N ASN A 239 -29.99 5.61 -5.47
CA ASN A 239 -29.24 6.28 -4.39
C ASN A 239 -28.06 5.44 -3.88
N GLU A 240 -28.11 4.15 -4.13
CA GLU A 240 -27.07 3.17 -3.84
C GLU A 240 -25.94 3.20 -4.89
N ASP A 241 -26.17 3.81 -6.06
CA ASP A 241 -25.18 3.95 -7.12
C ASP A 241 -24.04 4.88 -6.68
N ASN A 242 -22.81 4.36 -6.68
CA ASN A 242 -21.65 5.08 -6.18
C ASN A 242 -20.38 4.72 -6.95
N ILE A 243 -19.61 5.74 -7.34
CA ILE A 243 -18.28 5.59 -7.90
C ILE A 243 -17.33 6.56 -7.20
N VAL A 244 -16.25 6.01 -6.64
CA VAL A 244 -15.19 6.77 -5.97
C VAL A 244 -13.83 6.31 -6.49
N GLY A 245 -13.00 7.26 -6.88
CA GLY A 245 -11.60 7.04 -7.23
C GLY A 245 -10.67 7.40 -6.09
N TYR A 246 -9.68 6.55 -5.83
CA TYR A 246 -8.58 6.82 -4.89
C TYR A 246 -7.25 6.78 -5.64
N GLN A 247 -6.43 7.82 -5.47
CA GLN A 247 -5.10 7.84 -6.06
C GLN A 247 -4.20 6.85 -5.32
N ILE A 248 -3.58 5.93 -6.06
CA ILE A 248 -2.70 4.89 -5.50
C ILE A 248 -1.23 5.15 -5.83
N GLU A 249 -0.93 5.89 -6.90
CA GLU A 249 0.42 6.35 -7.24
C GLU A 249 0.39 7.79 -7.76
N LEU A 250 1.40 8.57 -7.39
CA LEU A 250 1.69 9.86 -8.00
C LEU A 250 2.45 9.59 -9.31
N ASN A 251 2.16 10.38 -10.36
CA ASN A 251 2.96 10.38 -11.59
C ASN A 251 4.38 10.91 -11.32
#